data_AF-A0A9D6I493-F1
#
_entry.id   AF-A0A9D6I493-F1
#
_cell.length_a   1.000
_cell.length_b   1.000
_cell.length_c   1.000
_cell.angle_alpha   90.00
_cell.angle_beta   90.00
_cell.angle_gamma   90.00
#
_symmetry.space_group_name_H-M   'P 1'
#
loop_
_entity.id
_entity.type
_entity.pdbx_description
1 polymer ?
#
loop_
_entity_poly.entity_id
_entity_poly.type
_entity_poly.pdbx_seq_one_letter_code
_entity_poly.pdbx_strand_id
1 'polypeptide(L)'
;MRANHRSRLSLLTLCAACSAGGQSPRAMSRAPEPGERFFAGLRQLTFGGQNAEAYFSRSGTQLIFQRQENDSTCDQQYVINVDGTGLRRVSNGLGRTTCGYFYDGDRRVLYSSTFEHDAKCPPPSDLSQGYVWPLYQYDIYTSALDGSDLVRLTSTPGYDAEATLSPDGTRWVFTSVRDGDLDIYTMNLDGSDVRRLTRDLGYDGGPFFSPDGSMIVYRSWHPSTPEEVADYQALLGQGRVRPSRMELRVMNADGSNQRQVTQLGGANFAPYFHPDGKRIIFASNHKDPRSRNFDLYLVSLDGSGLVQVSTSEEFDGFPMFSPDGKQLVFASNRFGSLPGETGVRRLPHVLAGREAAGVRVQPVRLPARGDEPVRGRLGRTARVGKSSTRGRSSRRESFTQQVAGAVGVGMDQVPRGGAGHLVLLARSPGGGVPHSVGQHGEHAADR
;
A
#
# COMPACT_ATOMS: atom_id res chain seq x y z
N MET A 1 48.72 3.13 67.68
CA MET A 1 49.16 1.97 66.86
C MET A 1 47.95 1.42 66.11
N ARG A 2 48.18 1.10 64.83
CA ARG A 2 47.37 0.31 63.87
C ARG A 2 46.14 0.98 63.24
N ALA A 3 46.16 0.90 61.90
CA ALA A 3 45.33 1.57 60.92
C ALA A 3 43.97 0.91 60.74
N ASN A 4 42.98 1.70 60.33
CA ASN A 4 41.71 1.20 59.80
C ASN A 4 41.40 1.92 58.47
N HIS A 5 41.39 1.16 57.38
CA HIS A 5 40.91 1.59 56.07
C HIS A 5 39.39 1.81 56.14
N ARG A 6 38.91 3.00 55.76
CA ARG A 6 37.50 3.26 55.45
C ARG A 6 37.34 3.44 53.94
N SER A 7 36.62 2.51 53.33
CA SER A 7 36.19 2.52 51.94
C SER A 7 35.28 3.72 51.65
N ARG A 8 35.55 4.45 50.57
CA ARG A 8 34.65 5.47 50.02
C ARG A 8 33.61 4.79 49.12
N LEU A 9 32.35 4.79 49.54
CA LEU A 9 31.21 4.52 48.66
C LEU A 9 30.85 5.82 47.96
N SER A 10 31.02 5.89 46.64
CA SER A 10 30.47 6.95 45.80
C SER A 10 28.99 6.67 45.57
N LEU A 11 28.10 7.53 46.09
CA LEU A 11 26.68 7.54 45.71
C LEU A 11 26.59 8.01 44.25
N LEU A 12 26.26 7.09 43.33
CA LEU A 12 25.73 7.46 42.02
C LEU A 12 24.23 7.74 42.20
N THR A 13 23.85 9.01 42.12
CA THR A 13 22.45 9.42 42.03
C THR A 13 21.95 9.08 40.62
N LEU A 14 21.22 7.97 40.47
CA LEU A 14 20.52 7.64 39.24
C LEU A 14 19.33 8.61 39.10
N CYS A 15 19.48 9.66 38.30
CA CYS A 15 18.33 10.41 37.81
C CYS A 15 17.54 9.50 36.87
N ALA A 16 16.43 8.94 37.37
CA ALA A 16 15.40 8.35 36.52
C ALA A 16 14.80 9.46 35.66
N ALA A 17 15.28 9.59 34.43
CA ALA A 17 14.57 10.35 33.41
C ALA A 17 13.28 9.58 33.09
N CYS A 18 12.16 10.02 33.67
CA CYS A 18 10.85 9.63 33.21
C CYS A 18 10.73 10.04 31.74
N SER A 19 10.88 9.08 30.83
CA SER A 19 10.41 9.23 29.46
C SER A 19 8.89 9.39 29.54
N ALA A 20 8.43 10.63 29.38
CA ALA A 20 7.04 10.92 29.10
C ALA A 20 6.71 10.28 27.74
N GLY A 21 6.29 9.01 27.77
CA GLY A 21 5.70 8.35 26.63
C GLY A 21 4.45 9.13 26.26
N GLY A 22 4.54 9.95 25.21
CA GLY A 22 3.39 10.66 24.68
C GLY A 22 2.34 9.63 24.28
N GLN A 23 1.26 9.54 25.05
CA GLN A 23 0.12 8.73 24.66
C GLN A 23 -0.34 9.22 23.30
N SER A 24 -0.40 8.32 22.31
CA SER A 24 -0.99 8.66 21.02
C SER A 24 -2.38 9.25 21.25
N PRO A 25 -2.75 10.31 20.52
CA PRO A 25 -4.03 10.96 20.73
C PRO A 25 -5.18 9.96 20.55
N ARG A 26 -6.16 10.00 21.45
CA ARG A 26 -7.38 9.21 21.32
C ARG A 26 -8.08 9.53 19.99
N ALA A 27 -8.82 8.57 19.46
CA ALA A 27 -9.56 8.72 18.20
C ALA A 27 -10.39 10.02 18.17
N MET A 28 -10.16 10.86 17.16
CA MET A 28 -10.82 12.15 17.02
C MET A 28 -12.03 12.07 16.09
N SER A 29 -13.17 12.63 16.50
CA SER A 29 -14.32 12.83 15.60
C SER A 29 -13.94 13.77 14.45
N ARG A 30 -14.33 13.40 13.24
CA ARG A 30 -14.23 14.24 12.05
C ARG A 30 -15.60 14.37 11.41
N ALA A 31 -15.91 15.58 10.94
CA ALA A 31 -17.13 15.79 10.16
C ALA A 31 -16.95 15.17 8.76
N PRO A 32 -17.99 14.55 8.19
CA PRO A 32 -18.00 14.15 6.79
C PRO A 32 -17.84 15.37 5.87
N GLU A 33 -17.33 15.15 4.66
CA GLU A 33 -17.37 16.18 3.62
C GLU A 33 -18.82 16.39 3.12
N PRO A 34 -19.17 17.58 2.61
CA PRO A 34 -20.49 17.83 2.06
C PRO A 34 -20.89 16.81 0.99
N GLY A 35 -22.04 16.16 1.16
CA GLY A 35 -22.57 15.16 0.22
C GLY A 35 -22.19 13.71 0.53
N GLU A 36 -21.29 13.46 1.50
CA GLU A 36 -20.95 12.10 1.90
C GLU A 36 -22.04 11.44 2.74
N ARG A 37 -22.74 10.49 2.12
CA ARG A 37 -23.91 9.82 2.72
C ARG A 37 -23.53 8.73 3.73
N PHE A 38 -22.33 8.17 3.62
CA PHE A 38 -21.92 6.99 4.40
C PHE A 38 -20.92 7.28 5.53
N PHE A 39 -20.50 8.54 5.69
CA PHE A 39 -19.36 8.89 6.55
C PHE A 39 -19.76 9.45 7.93
N ALA A 40 -21.06 9.41 8.26
CA ALA A 40 -21.54 9.82 9.57
C ALA A 40 -20.80 9.04 10.69
N GLY A 41 -20.21 9.78 11.64
CA GLY A 41 -19.46 9.18 12.74
C GLY A 41 -17.99 8.85 12.42
N LEU A 42 -17.42 9.41 11.35
CA LEU A 42 -16.00 9.29 10.99
C LEU A 42 -15.07 9.63 12.18
N ARG A 43 -14.09 8.76 12.40
CA ARG A 43 -13.04 8.90 13.41
C ARG A 43 -11.66 8.76 12.78
N GLN A 44 -10.75 9.68 13.09
CA GLN A 44 -9.32 9.56 12.80
C GLN A 44 -8.62 8.83 13.94
N LEU A 45 -7.85 7.78 13.63
CA LEU A 45 -7.18 6.93 14.61
C LEU A 45 -5.68 7.22 14.74
N THR A 46 -5.02 7.62 13.64
CA THR A 46 -3.58 7.92 13.63
C THR A 46 -3.30 9.36 13.24
N PHE A 47 -2.16 9.84 13.69
CA PHE A 47 -1.67 11.20 13.48
C PHE A 47 -0.17 11.12 13.16
N GLY A 48 0.26 11.79 12.09
CA GLY A 48 1.64 11.72 11.60
C GLY A 48 2.00 10.37 10.97
N GLY A 49 3.19 10.35 10.35
CA GLY A 49 3.70 9.21 9.60
C GLY A 49 2.95 8.94 8.30
N GLN A 50 3.36 7.89 7.60
CA GLN A 50 2.61 7.31 6.49
C GLN A 50 2.06 5.97 6.95
N ASN A 51 0.74 5.83 6.95
CA ASN A 51 0.04 4.66 7.47
C ASN A 51 -0.78 4.00 6.36
N ALA A 52 -0.81 2.67 6.31
CA ALA A 52 -1.50 1.92 5.26
C ALA A 52 -1.96 0.53 5.74
N GLU A 53 -2.83 -0.11 4.97
CA GLU A 53 -3.21 -1.52 5.17
C GLU A 53 -3.66 -1.83 6.60
N ALA A 54 -4.68 -1.12 7.08
CA ALA A 54 -5.22 -1.35 8.41
C ALA A 54 -6.25 -2.49 8.41
N TYR A 55 -5.98 -3.52 9.21
CA TYR A 55 -6.83 -4.70 9.29
C TYR A 55 -7.25 -5.01 10.74
N PHE A 56 -8.53 -5.36 10.90
CA PHE A 56 -9.10 -5.72 12.20
C PHE A 56 -8.57 -7.06 12.70
N SER A 57 -8.28 -7.08 14.01
CA SER A 57 -8.29 -8.28 14.84
C SER A 57 -9.63 -9.02 14.77
N ARG A 58 -9.65 -10.33 15.06
CA ARG A 58 -10.85 -11.17 15.07
C ARG A 58 -11.87 -10.70 16.11
N SER A 59 -11.42 -10.17 17.25
CA SER A 59 -12.30 -9.54 18.24
C SER A 59 -12.87 -8.19 17.79
N GLY A 60 -12.30 -7.55 16.76
CA GLY A 60 -12.68 -6.23 16.30
C GLY A 60 -12.27 -5.09 17.26
N THR A 61 -11.36 -5.36 18.20
CA THR A 61 -10.93 -4.38 19.23
C THR A 61 -9.61 -3.69 18.92
N GLN A 62 -8.81 -4.29 18.04
CA GLN A 62 -7.52 -3.79 17.59
C GLN A 62 -7.40 -3.80 16.06
N LEU A 63 -6.48 -2.99 15.55
CA LEU A 63 -6.06 -2.92 14.17
C LEU A 63 -4.55 -3.17 14.08
N ILE A 64 -4.10 -3.93 13.08
CA ILE A 64 -2.71 -4.02 12.64
C ILE A 64 -2.58 -3.24 11.34
N PHE A 65 -1.47 -2.51 11.17
CA PHE A 65 -1.27 -1.68 9.98
C PHE A 65 0.21 -1.37 9.76
N GLN A 66 0.54 -1.01 8.53
CA GLN A 66 1.86 -0.53 8.15
C GLN A 66 2.01 0.93 8.57
N ARG A 67 3.17 1.27 9.13
CA ARG A 67 3.50 2.64 9.49
C ARG A 67 4.96 2.95 9.21
N GLN A 68 5.17 4.04 8.48
CA GLN A 68 6.44 4.75 8.35
C GLN A 68 6.40 5.95 9.31
N GLU A 69 7.30 5.98 10.29
CA GLU A 69 7.46 7.16 11.14
C GLU A 69 8.06 8.33 10.35
N ASN A 70 7.85 9.56 10.81
CA ASN A 70 8.31 10.78 10.10
C ASN A 70 9.84 10.86 9.92
N ASP A 71 10.59 10.18 10.78
CA ASP A 71 12.06 10.11 10.78
C ASP A 71 12.60 8.80 10.18
N SER A 72 11.73 7.99 9.56
CA SER A 72 12.04 6.70 8.97
C SER A 72 11.67 6.68 7.49
N THR A 73 12.44 5.93 6.70
CA THR A 73 12.10 5.59 5.30
C THR A 73 11.49 4.19 5.18
N CYS A 74 11.31 3.52 6.31
CA CYS A 74 11.04 2.10 6.40
C CYS A 74 9.70 1.82 7.08
N ASP A 75 8.85 1.06 6.40
CA ASP A 75 7.56 0.66 6.95
C ASP A 75 7.75 -0.46 7.96
N GLN A 76 7.12 -0.31 9.12
CA GLN A 76 7.09 -1.27 10.20
C GLN A 76 5.64 -1.63 10.53
N GLN A 77 5.40 -2.77 11.18
CA GLN A 77 4.06 -3.18 11.59
C GLN A 77 3.73 -2.62 12.96
N TYR A 78 2.55 -2.04 13.08
CA TYR A 78 2.03 -1.47 14.30
C TYR A 78 0.66 -2.04 14.63
N VAL A 79 0.36 -2.09 15.93
CA VAL A 79 -0.98 -2.35 16.44
C VAL A 79 -1.51 -1.12 17.18
N ILE A 80 -2.81 -0.86 17.04
CA ILE A 80 -3.53 0.19 17.76
C ILE A 80 -4.92 -0.34 18.19
N ASN A 81 -5.44 0.14 19.31
CA ASN A 81 -6.83 -0.12 19.68
C ASN A 81 -7.77 0.69 18.77
N VAL A 82 -8.99 0.18 18.54
CA VAL A 82 -9.97 0.88 17.69
C VAL A 82 -10.40 2.24 18.24
N ASP A 83 -10.14 2.54 19.51
CA ASP A 83 -10.35 3.86 20.09
C ASP A 83 -9.16 4.84 19.93
N GLY A 84 -8.13 4.45 19.18
CA GLY A 84 -6.92 5.23 18.89
C GLY A 84 -5.82 5.13 19.96
N THR A 85 -6.03 4.38 21.03
CA THR A 85 -5.03 4.21 22.09
C THR A 85 -4.10 3.02 21.83
N GLY A 86 -3.00 2.94 22.59
CA GLY A 86 -2.16 1.74 22.61
C GLY A 86 -1.35 1.50 21.33
N LEU A 87 -1.10 2.54 20.54
CA LEU A 87 -0.25 2.45 19.35
C LEU A 87 1.15 1.97 19.74
N ARG A 88 1.60 0.88 19.12
CA ARG A 88 2.93 0.32 19.34
C ARG A 88 3.40 -0.51 18.16
N ARG A 89 4.71 -0.52 17.93
CA ARG A 89 5.34 -1.40 16.92
C ARG A 89 5.28 -2.85 17.41
N VAL A 90 5.03 -3.77 16.48
CA VAL A 90 5.05 -5.23 16.72
C VAL A 90 6.12 -5.96 15.90
N SER A 91 6.65 -5.32 14.84
CA SER A 91 7.82 -5.81 14.12
C SER A 91 9.13 -5.45 14.83
N ASN A 92 10.20 -6.18 14.48
CA ASN A 92 11.52 -6.07 15.12
C ASN A 92 12.30 -4.77 14.79
N GLY A 93 11.81 -3.92 13.89
CA GLY A 93 12.47 -2.67 13.51
C GLY A 93 13.57 -2.82 12.46
N LEU A 94 13.76 -4.01 11.90
CA LEU A 94 14.74 -4.31 10.85
C LEU A 94 14.03 -4.58 9.53
N GLY A 95 14.69 -4.24 8.43
CA GLY A 95 14.17 -4.41 7.07
C GLY A 95 12.84 -3.68 6.85
N ARG A 96 12.31 -3.72 5.63
CA ARG A 96 10.94 -3.25 5.39
C ARG A 96 9.94 -4.30 5.83
N THR A 97 8.74 -3.89 6.22
CA THR A 97 7.62 -4.80 6.46
C THR A 97 6.39 -4.42 5.65
N THR A 98 5.53 -5.38 5.35
CA THR A 98 4.27 -5.18 4.64
C THR A 98 3.22 -6.20 5.10
N CYS A 99 1.95 -5.91 4.81
CA CYS A 99 0.80 -6.83 4.91
C CYS A 99 0.67 -7.55 6.25
N GLY A 100 0.43 -6.80 7.33
CA GLY A 100 0.22 -7.36 8.66
C GLY A 100 -1.15 -7.99 8.84
N TYR A 101 -1.27 -9.10 9.58
CA TYR A 101 -2.56 -9.75 9.86
C TYR A 101 -2.57 -10.40 11.25
N PHE A 102 -3.72 -10.42 11.94
CA PHE A 102 -3.85 -11.14 13.23
C PHE A 102 -4.21 -12.61 13.02
N TYR A 103 -3.73 -13.48 13.91
CA TYR A 103 -4.18 -14.87 14.00
C TYR A 103 -4.09 -15.42 15.42
N ASP A 104 -4.48 -16.68 15.59
CA ASP A 104 -4.43 -17.39 16.88
C ASP A 104 -5.21 -16.67 18.00
N GLY A 105 -6.42 -16.21 17.67
CA GLY A 105 -7.29 -15.49 18.62
C GLY A 105 -6.71 -14.15 19.06
N ASP A 106 -6.15 -13.38 18.12
CA ASP A 106 -5.52 -12.07 18.32
C ASP A 106 -4.22 -12.08 19.12
N ARG A 107 -3.68 -13.26 19.47
CA ARG A 107 -2.45 -13.39 20.26
C ARG A 107 -1.19 -13.25 19.42
N ARG A 108 -1.29 -13.50 18.11
CA ARG A 108 -0.15 -13.50 17.19
C ARG A 108 -0.46 -12.69 15.96
N VAL A 109 0.60 -12.24 15.31
CA VAL A 109 0.54 -11.51 14.04
C VAL A 109 1.41 -12.19 13.00
N LEU A 110 0.98 -12.08 11.74
CA LEU A 110 1.75 -12.36 10.56
C LEU A 110 2.13 -11.04 9.91
N TYR A 111 3.30 -10.97 9.28
CA TYR A 111 3.68 -9.91 8.36
C TYR A 111 4.81 -10.36 7.45
N SER A 112 5.02 -9.68 6.33
CA SER A 112 6.14 -9.98 5.44
C SER A 112 7.29 -9.02 5.72
N SER A 113 8.55 -9.46 5.63
CA SER A 113 9.71 -8.60 5.86
C SER A 113 10.94 -8.94 5.03
N THR A 114 11.79 -7.93 4.80
CA THR A 114 13.06 -8.06 4.09
C THR A 114 14.27 -8.34 4.99
N PHE A 115 14.10 -8.34 6.32
CA PHE A 115 15.24 -8.27 7.26
C PHE A 115 16.21 -9.45 7.18
N GLU A 116 15.76 -10.59 6.69
CA GLU A 116 16.60 -11.78 6.50
C GLU A 116 17.61 -11.59 5.37
N HIS A 117 17.20 -10.87 4.33
CA HIS A 117 18.06 -10.54 3.21
C HIS A 117 18.94 -9.32 3.50
N ASP A 118 18.33 -8.27 4.07
CA ASP A 118 19.05 -7.09 4.56
C ASP A 118 18.26 -6.43 5.69
N ALA A 119 18.93 -6.21 6.83
CA ALA A 119 18.36 -5.51 7.98
C ALA A 119 18.10 -4.02 7.71
N LYS A 120 18.70 -3.44 6.65
CA LYS A 120 18.45 -2.06 6.21
C LYS A 120 17.15 -1.96 5.43
N CYS A 121 16.58 -0.75 5.41
CA CYS A 121 15.49 -0.46 4.51
C CYS A 121 15.98 -0.56 3.05
N PRO A 122 15.28 -1.32 2.19
CA PRO A 122 15.59 -1.32 0.77
C PRO A 122 15.38 0.09 0.18
N PRO A 123 16.13 0.44 -0.88
CA PRO A 123 16.02 1.74 -1.51
C PRO A 123 14.63 1.93 -2.14
N PRO A 124 14.12 3.17 -2.20
CA PRO A 124 12.82 3.46 -2.82
C PRO A 124 12.81 3.11 -4.32
N SER A 125 11.60 3.03 -4.90
CA SER A 125 11.39 2.77 -6.32
C SER A 125 12.01 3.86 -7.20
N ASP A 126 12.62 3.44 -8.31
CA ASP A 126 13.15 4.33 -9.34
C ASP A 126 12.03 4.84 -10.24
N LEU A 127 11.72 6.13 -10.10
CA LEU A 127 10.60 6.79 -10.78
C LEU A 127 10.89 7.13 -12.25
N SER A 128 12.12 6.91 -12.74
CA SER A 128 12.48 7.19 -14.14
C SER A 128 11.73 6.29 -15.13
N GLN A 129 11.28 5.11 -14.69
CA GLN A 129 10.48 4.15 -15.47
C GLN A 129 8.96 4.36 -15.31
N GLY A 130 8.56 5.49 -14.69
CA GLY A 130 7.18 5.80 -14.34
C GLY A 130 6.76 5.14 -13.02
N TYR A 131 5.46 4.93 -12.85
CA TYR A 131 4.90 4.32 -11.65
C TYR A 131 5.06 2.80 -11.69
N VAL A 132 6.15 2.30 -11.12
CA VAL A 132 6.45 0.87 -10.96
C VAL A 132 6.66 0.52 -9.48
N TRP A 133 6.29 -0.70 -9.11
CA TRP A 133 6.49 -1.23 -7.77
C TRP A 133 7.68 -2.17 -7.74
N PRO A 134 8.63 -1.98 -6.80
CA PRO A 134 9.68 -2.94 -6.56
C PRO A 134 9.10 -4.17 -5.84
N LEU A 135 9.45 -5.34 -6.33
CA LEU A 135 9.25 -6.62 -5.68
C LEU A 135 10.50 -6.89 -4.84
N TYR A 136 10.50 -6.38 -3.60
CA TYR A 136 11.60 -6.66 -2.69
C TYR A 136 11.65 -8.14 -2.27
N GLN A 137 12.80 -8.52 -1.74
CA GLN A 137 13.05 -9.84 -1.17
C GLN A 137 12.29 -9.96 0.16
N TYR A 138 11.03 -10.38 0.09
CA TYR A 138 10.14 -10.53 1.23
C TYR A 138 9.95 -11.99 1.56
N ASP A 139 10.06 -12.31 2.85
CA ASP A 139 9.54 -13.54 3.42
C ASP A 139 8.41 -13.26 4.40
N ILE A 140 7.56 -14.26 4.59
CA ILE A 140 6.45 -14.22 5.53
C ILE A 140 6.92 -14.69 6.90
N TYR A 141 6.61 -13.91 7.92
CA TYR A 141 6.92 -14.19 9.32
C TYR A 141 5.68 -14.17 10.18
N THR A 142 5.76 -14.84 11.32
CA THR A 142 4.81 -14.66 12.41
C THR A 142 5.52 -14.38 13.71
N SER A 143 4.86 -13.68 14.64
CA SER A 143 5.38 -13.42 15.98
C SER A 143 4.24 -13.27 16.99
N ALA A 144 4.57 -13.33 18.28
CA ALA A 144 3.74 -12.75 19.31
C ALA A 144 3.69 -11.22 19.16
N LEU A 145 2.70 -10.57 19.80
CA LEU A 145 2.54 -9.12 19.65
C LEU A 145 3.68 -8.29 20.27
N ASP A 146 4.47 -8.85 21.17
CA ASP A 146 5.66 -8.20 21.74
C ASP A 146 6.92 -8.42 20.90
N GLY A 147 6.80 -9.10 19.75
CA GLY A 147 7.90 -9.43 18.84
C GLY A 147 8.64 -10.73 19.20
N SER A 148 8.28 -11.40 20.30
CA SER A 148 8.81 -12.72 20.64
C SER A 148 8.25 -13.83 19.75
N ASP A 149 8.79 -15.04 19.87
CA ASP A 149 8.40 -16.22 19.08
C ASP A 149 8.34 -15.95 17.57
N LEU A 150 9.34 -15.23 17.05
CA LEU A 150 9.45 -14.93 15.63
C LEU A 150 9.76 -16.21 14.84
N VAL A 151 8.88 -16.56 13.89
CA VAL A 151 8.97 -17.74 13.03
C VAL A 151 8.89 -17.31 11.59
N ARG A 152 9.85 -17.75 10.77
CA ARG A 152 9.86 -17.58 9.31
C ARG A 152 9.07 -18.71 8.66
N LEU A 153 8.06 -18.38 7.86
CA LEU A 153 7.20 -19.36 7.17
C LEU A 153 7.66 -19.66 5.75
N THR A 154 8.30 -18.70 5.08
CA THR A 154 8.80 -18.86 3.70
C THR A 154 10.29 -18.59 3.64
N SER A 155 10.96 -19.20 2.65
CA SER A 155 12.38 -18.95 2.40
C SER A 155 12.70 -18.93 0.90
N THR A 156 11.66 -18.71 0.09
CA THR A 156 11.80 -18.75 -1.37
C THR A 156 12.32 -17.41 -1.86
N PRO A 157 13.33 -17.37 -2.75
CA PRO A 157 13.84 -16.11 -3.26
C PRO A 157 12.74 -15.31 -3.97
N GLY A 158 12.74 -14.01 -3.74
CA GLY A 158 11.83 -13.05 -4.36
C GLY A 158 10.81 -12.51 -3.37
N TYR A 159 9.57 -12.38 -3.84
CA TYR A 159 8.50 -11.70 -3.14
C TYR A 159 7.50 -12.73 -2.61
N ASP A 160 7.47 -12.97 -1.30
CA ASP A 160 6.37 -13.65 -0.60
C ASP A 160 5.70 -12.64 0.35
N ALA A 161 4.50 -12.17 0.00
CA ALA A 161 3.79 -11.17 0.79
C ALA A 161 2.26 -11.23 0.65
N GLU A 162 1.58 -10.20 1.17
CA GLU A 162 0.13 -10.02 1.00
C GLU A 162 -0.69 -11.17 1.59
N ALA A 163 -0.16 -11.79 2.65
CA ALA A 163 -0.76 -12.97 3.24
C ALA A 163 -1.93 -12.63 4.18
N THR A 164 -3.03 -13.36 4.04
CA THR A 164 -4.24 -13.22 4.88
C THR A 164 -4.74 -14.58 5.35
N LEU A 165 -5.46 -14.61 6.48
CA LEU A 165 -5.92 -15.84 7.14
C LEU A 165 -7.30 -16.27 6.63
N SER A 166 -7.51 -17.57 6.46
CA SER A 166 -8.84 -18.14 6.24
C SER A 166 -9.75 -17.99 7.48
N PRO A 167 -11.07 -17.84 7.35
CA PRO A 167 -11.96 -17.60 8.51
C PRO A 167 -11.95 -18.72 9.56
N ASP A 168 -11.73 -19.96 9.10
CA ASP A 168 -11.58 -21.15 9.95
C ASP A 168 -10.21 -21.22 10.65
N GLY A 169 -9.28 -20.33 10.30
CA GLY A 169 -7.95 -20.24 10.89
C GLY A 169 -7.03 -21.39 10.53
N THR A 170 -7.21 -22.04 9.37
CA THR A 170 -6.41 -23.22 9.00
C THR A 170 -5.36 -22.92 7.92
N ARG A 171 -5.56 -21.89 7.10
CA ARG A 171 -4.69 -21.58 5.97
C ARG A 171 -4.37 -20.11 5.81
N TRP A 172 -3.18 -19.86 5.28
CA TRP A 172 -2.80 -18.60 4.68
C TRP A 172 -3.12 -18.62 3.18
N VAL A 173 -3.56 -17.49 2.64
CA VAL A 173 -3.50 -17.20 1.20
C VAL A 173 -2.57 -16.02 1.01
N PHE A 174 -1.70 -16.04 0.00
CA PHE A 174 -0.64 -15.04 -0.17
C PHE A 174 -0.19 -14.93 -1.63
N THR A 175 0.55 -13.87 -1.95
CA THR A 175 1.11 -13.61 -3.27
C THR A 175 2.57 -14.05 -3.29
N SER A 176 3.01 -14.75 -4.34
CA SER A 176 4.40 -15.17 -4.50
C SER A 176 4.91 -15.08 -5.93
N VAL A 177 6.20 -14.75 -6.10
CA VAL A 177 6.91 -14.81 -7.38
C VAL A 177 7.69 -16.12 -7.61
N ARG A 178 7.53 -17.11 -6.72
CA ARG A 178 8.40 -18.31 -6.66
C ARG A 178 8.52 -19.13 -7.94
N ASP A 179 7.47 -19.12 -8.77
CA ASP A 179 7.43 -19.87 -10.02
C ASP A 179 7.62 -18.96 -11.25
N GLY A 180 8.24 -17.80 -11.06
CA GLY A 180 8.63 -16.87 -12.11
C GLY A 180 7.55 -15.88 -12.53
N ASP A 181 6.39 -15.87 -11.87
CA ASP A 181 5.31 -14.90 -12.04
C ASP A 181 4.63 -14.62 -10.70
N LEU A 182 3.94 -13.46 -10.58
CA LEU A 182 3.18 -13.13 -9.37
C LEU A 182 1.85 -13.89 -9.38
N ASP A 183 1.80 -14.98 -8.63
CA ASP A 183 0.59 -15.80 -8.49
C ASP A 183 0.11 -15.84 -7.04
N ILE A 184 -1.13 -16.34 -6.88
CA ILE A 184 -1.72 -16.59 -5.58
C ILE A 184 -1.43 -18.02 -5.15
N TYR A 185 -1.02 -18.16 -3.89
CA TYR A 185 -0.72 -19.43 -3.24
C TYR A 185 -1.50 -19.55 -1.93
N THR A 186 -1.63 -20.79 -1.46
CA THR A 186 -2.08 -21.08 -0.09
C THR A 186 -1.09 -22.00 0.60
N MET A 187 -1.02 -21.94 1.94
CA MET A 187 -0.22 -22.84 2.78
C MET A 187 -0.90 -23.06 4.13
N ASN A 188 -0.50 -24.11 4.85
CA ASN A 188 -0.86 -24.31 6.25
C ASN A 188 -0.24 -23.23 7.14
N LEU A 189 -0.73 -23.10 8.38
CA LEU A 189 -0.25 -22.07 9.31
C LEU A 189 1.24 -22.18 9.67
N ASP A 190 1.81 -23.38 9.59
CA ASP A 190 3.22 -23.68 9.84
C ASP A 190 4.12 -23.50 8.60
N GLY A 191 3.55 -23.04 7.48
CA GLY A 191 4.26 -22.86 6.20
C GLY A 191 4.30 -24.12 5.31
N SER A 192 3.77 -25.26 5.77
CA SER A 192 3.71 -26.50 4.98
C SER A 192 2.58 -26.52 3.95
N ASP A 193 2.59 -27.52 3.06
CA ASP A 193 1.55 -27.76 2.04
C ASP A 193 1.24 -26.53 1.17
N VAL A 194 2.30 -25.92 0.62
CA VAL A 194 2.16 -24.80 -0.28
C VAL A 194 1.55 -25.23 -1.61
N ARG A 195 0.50 -24.55 -2.06
CA ARG A 195 -0.23 -24.83 -3.31
C ARG A 195 -0.44 -23.56 -4.12
N ARG A 196 -0.10 -23.61 -5.40
CA ARG A 196 -0.35 -22.53 -6.37
C ARG A 196 -1.80 -22.58 -6.88
N LEU A 197 -2.50 -21.46 -6.78
CA LEU A 197 -3.92 -21.30 -7.15
C LEU A 197 -4.11 -20.67 -8.53
N THR A 198 -3.28 -19.69 -8.91
CA THR A 198 -3.32 -19.05 -10.24
C THR A 198 -2.08 -19.38 -11.07
N ARG A 199 -2.19 -19.34 -12.41
CA ARG A 199 -1.12 -19.73 -13.36
C ARG A 199 -1.09 -18.91 -14.64
N ASP A 200 -2.05 -18.00 -14.82
CA ASP A 200 -2.17 -17.23 -16.04
C ASP A 200 -1.15 -16.10 -16.00
N LEU A 201 -0.39 -15.92 -17.09
CA LEU A 201 0.63 -14.89 -17.17
C LEU A 201 0.06 -13.52 -16.77
N GLY A 202 0.73 -12.84 -15.84
CA GLY A 202 0.35 -11.53 -15.36
C GLY A 202 0.47 -11.39 -13.85
N TYR A 203 0.04 -10.23 -13.35
CA TYR A 203 0.01 -9.99 -11.92
C TYR A 203 -1.29 -10.57 -11.34
N ASP A 204 -1.20 -11.48 -10.38
CA ASP A 204 -2.27 -11.82 -9.45
C ASP A 204 -1.82 -11.57 -8.00
N GLY A 205 -2.62 -10.85 -7.20
CA GLY A 205 -2.25 -10.61 -5.80
C GLY A 205 -3.31 -9.93 -4.94
N GLY A 206 -2.93 -9.57 -3.72
CA GLY A 206 -3.77 -9.06 -2.65
C GLY A 206 -4.97 -9.93 -2.33
N PRO A 207 -4.80 -11.25 -2.08
CA PRO A 207 -5.91 -12.16 -1.89
C PRO A 207 -6.56 -12.03 -0.50
N PHE A 208 -7.89 -12.10 -0.46
CA PHE A 208 -8.67 -12.21 0.77
C PHE A 208 -9.74 -13.31 0.65
N PHE A 209 -9.92 -14.09 1.71
CA PHE A 209 -11.02 -15.04 1.80
C PHE A 209 -12.39 -14.34 1.98
N SER A 210 -13.45 -14.97 1.48
CA SER A 210 -14.82 -14.62 1.82
C SER A 210 -15.14 -14.93 3.29
N PRO A 211 -16.18 -14.33 3.89
CA PRO A 211 -16.52 -14.54 5.31
C PRO A 211 -16.81 -16.02 5.67
N ASP A 212 -17.33 -16.78 4.71
CA ASP A 212 -17.61 -18.22 4.84
C ASP A 212 -16.43 -19.11 4.41
N GLY A 213 -15.33 -18.50 3.93
CA GLY A 213 -14.13 -19.21 3.48
C GLY A 213 -14.27 -19.95 2.15
N SER A 214 -15.41 -19.84 1.45
CA SER A 214 -15.66 -20.60 0.21
C SER A 214 -14.99 -19.99 -1.03
N MET A 215 -14.67 -18.69 -0.99
CA MET A 215 -14.11 -17.94 -2.11
C MET A 215 -12.88 -17.12 -1.70
N ILE A 216 -12.10 -16.72 -2.71
CA ILE A 216 -11.01 -15.75 -2.60
C ILE A 216 -11.31 -14.61 -3.59
N VAL A 217 -11.13 -13.36 -3.15
CA VAL A 217 -11.10 -12.16 -4.01
C VAL A 217 -9.67 -11.68 -4.12
N TYR A 218 -9.29 -11.20 -5.30
CA TYR A 218 -7.94 -10.73 -5.59
C TYR A 218 -7.96 -9.66 -6.69
N ARG A 219 -6.86 -8.90 -6.77
CA ARG A 219 -6.59 -8.00 -7.90
C ARG A 219 -5.74 -8.74 -8.93
N SER A 220 -5.94 -8.40 -10.20
CA SER A 220 -5.26 -9.05 -11.31
C SER A 220 -5.01 -8.11 -12.48
N TRP A 221 -3.98 -8.43 -13.27
CA TRP A 221 -3.77 -7.88 -14.60
C TRP A 221 -3.05 -8.90 -15.47
N HIS A 222 -3.67 -9.28 -16.58
CA HIS A 222 -3.10 -10.20 -17.55
C HIS A 222 -2.81 -9.46 -18.87
N PRO A 223 -1.55 -9.37 -19.31
CA PRO A 223 -1.21 -8.81 -20.61
C PRO A 223 -1.82 -9.63 -21.75
N SER A 224 -2.28 -8.95 -22.80
CA SER A 224 -3.01 -9.58 -23.90
C SER A 224 -2.32 -9.44 -25.26
N THR A 225 -1.43 -8.46 -25.42
CA THR A 225 -0.63 -8.26 -26.64
C THR A 225 0.83 -8.66 -26.43
N PRO A 226 1.57 -9.01 -27.50
CA PRO A 226 3.01 -9.30 -27.39
C PRO A 226 3.81 -8.16 -26.74
N GLU A 227 3.43 -6.91 -26.99
CA GLU A 227 4.07 -5.74 -26.41
C GLU A 227 3.80 -5.62 -24.90
N GLU A 228 2.56 -5.85 -24.47
CA GLU A 228 2.20 -5.88 -23.05
C GLU A 228 2.93 -7.01 -22.31
N VAL A 229 3.03 -8.20 -22.94
CA VAL A 229 3.78 -9.34 -22.41
C VAL A 229 5.27 -9.01 -22.26
N ALA A 230 5.87 -8.41 -23.30
CA ALA A 230 7.28 -8.05 -23.27
C ALA A 230 7.60 -6.98 -22.21
N ASP A 231 6.76 -5.93 -22.08
CA ASP A 231 6.93 -4.91 -21.03
C ASP A 231 6.80 -5.54 -19.63
N TYR A 232 5.79 -6.39 -19.43
CA TYR A 232 5.58 -7.08 -18.16
C TYR A 232 6.78 -7.94 -17.76
N GLN A 233 7.23 -8.82 -18.65
CA GLN A 233 8.35 -9.71 -18.39
C GLN A 233 9.66 -8.95 -18.19
N ALA A 234 9.88 -7.85 -18.93
CA ALA A 234 11.06 -7.01 -18.76
C ALA A 234 11.10 -6.33 -17.38
N LEU A 235 9.95 -5.84 -16.88
CA LEU A 235 9.84 -5.29 -15.54
C LEU A 235 10.01 -6.38 -14.48
N LEU A 236 9.36 -7.53 -14.66
CA LEU A 236 9.42 -8.64 -13.71
C LEU A 236 10.84 -9.18 -13.54
N GLY A 237 11.60 -9.29 -14.64
CA GLY A 237 13.03 -9.66 -14.61
C GLY A 237 13.93 -8.65 -13.88
N GLN A 238 13.45 -7.43 -13.64
CA GLN A 238 14.10 -6.41 -12.81
C GLN A 238 13.55 -6.38 -11.38
N GLY A 239 12.70 -7.35 -11.00
CA GLY A 239 11.98 -7.37 -9.73
C GLY A 239 11.01 -6.20 -9.62
N ARG A 240 10.25 -5.90 -10.68
CA ARG A 240 9.31 -4.77 -10.72
C ARG A 240 8.02 -5.12 -11.43
N VAL A 241 6.95 -4.42 -11.10
CA VAL A 241 5.66 -4.51 -11.81
C VAL A 241 4.99 -3.17 -11.98
N ARG A 242 4.08 -3.07 -12.95
CA ARG A 242 3.32 -1.84 -13.23
C ARG A 242 1.86 -1.99 -12.77
N PRO A 243 1.48 -1.41 -11.62
CA PRO A 243 0.17 -1.58 -11.02
C PRO A 243 -0.91 -0.63 -11.58
N SER A 244 -0.74 -0.12 -12.81
CA SER A 244 -1.60 0.96 -13.32
C SER A 244 -2.94 0.49 -13.90
N ARG A 245 -3.05 -0.80 -14.18
CA ARG A 245 -4.24 -1.43 -14.78
C ARG A 245 -4.52 -2.68 -13.98
N MET A 246 -5.41 -2.63 -13.00
CA MET A 246 -5.79 -3.79 -12.19
C MET A 246 -7.29 -3.95 -12.18
N GLU A 247 -7.76 -5.18 -12.22
CA GLU A 247 -9.17 -5.54 -12.10
C GLU A 247 -9.36 -6.57 -10.99
N LEU A 248 -10.57 -6.62 -10.44
CA LEU A 248 -10.92 -7.58 -9.41
C LEU A 248 -11.39 -8.88 -10.02
N ARG A 249 -10.95 -9.99 -9.43
CA ARG A 249 -11.39 -11.34 -9.74
C ARG A 249 -11.79 -12.07 -8.47
N VAL A 250 -12.58 -13.11 -8.64
CA VAL A 250 -12.89 -14.07 -7.58
C VAL A 250 -12.68 -15.49 -8.07
N MET A 251 -12.40 -16.38 -7.14
CA MET A 251 -12.26 -17.83 -7.36
C MET A 251 -12.79 -18.59 -6.14
N ASN A 252 -13.02 -19.90 -6.30
CA ASN A 252 -13.20 -20.78 -5.16
C ASN A 252 -11.91 -20.82 -4.32
N ALA A 253 -12.02 -21.15 -3.03
CA ALA A 253 -10.87 -21.23 -2.13
C ALA A 253 -9.79 -22.26 -2.56
N ASP A 254 -10.14 -23.23 -3.40
CA ASP A 254 -9.22 -24.21 -3.98
C ASP A 254 -8.55 -23.74 -5.28
N GLY A 255 -8.83 -22.51 -5.74
CA GLY A 255 -8.30 -21.92 -6.97
C GLY A 255 -9.13 -22.19 -8.23
N SER A 256 -10.20 -22.99 -8.15
CA SER A 256 -11.10 -23.25 -9.27
C SER A 256 -12.10 -22.11 -9.51
N ASN A 257 -12.81 -22.13 -10.65
CA ASN A 257 -13.85 -21.16 -10.99
C ASN A 257 -13.41 -19.68 -10.97
N GLN A 258 -12.20 -19.41 -11.41
CA GLN A 258 -11.68 -18.05 -11.54
C GLN A 258 -12.52 -17.24 -12.52
N ARG A 259 -12.99 -16.07 -12.08
CA ARG A 259 -13.79 -15.16 -12.93
C ARG A 259 -13.57 -13.71 -12.55
N GLN A 260 -13.63 -12.86 -13.56
CA GLN A 260 -13.51 -11.41 -13.40
C GLN A 260 -14.79 -10.79 -12.84
N VAL A 261 -14.64 -9.78 -11.99
CA VAL A 261 -15.73 -9.01 -11.37
C VAL A 261 -15.80 -7.61 -11.97
N THR A 262 -14.68 -6.92 -12.11
CA THR A 262 -14.64 -5.54 -12.62
C THR A 262 -13.97 -5.46 -14.00
N GLN A 263 -14.37 -4.47 -14.79
CA GLN A 263 -13.69 -4.07 -16.03
C GLN A 263 -13.78 -2.55 -16.16
N LEU A 264 -13.26 -1.85 -15.15
CA LEU A 264 -13.41 -0.40 -15.03
C LEU A 264 -12.28 0.37 -15.72
N GLY A 265 -11.16 -0.29 -15.97
CA GLY A 265 -9.91 0.36 -16.30
C GLY A 265 -9.28 1.03 -15.07
N GLY A 266 -8.10 1.61 -15.28
CA GLY A 266 -7.30 2.14 -14.20
C GLY A 266 -6.94 1.09 -13.14
N ALA A 267 -6.72 1.58 -11.95
CA ALA A 267 -6.22 0.83 -10.82
C ALA A 267 -7.38 0.49 -9.87
N ASN A 268 -7.73 -0.79 -9.74
CA ASN A 268 -8.74 -1.30 -8.79
C ASN A 268 -8.05 -2.20 -7.76
N PHE A 269 -7.96 -1.74 -6.50
CA PHE A 269 -7.05 -2.27 -5.48
C PHE A 269 -7.72 -2.57 -4.15
N ALA A 270 -6.97 -3.33 -3.33
CA ALA A 270 -7.33 -3.70 -1.96
C ALA A 270 -8.79 -4.18 -1.82
N PRO A 271 -9.19 -5.23 -2.57
CA PRO A 271 -10.54 -5.75 -2.45
C PRO A 271 -10.74 -6.42 -1.10
N TYR A 272 -11.91 -6.24 -0.51
CA TYR A 272 -12.32 -6.95 0.68
C TYR A 272 -13.80 -7.32 0.59
N PHE A 273 -14.18 -8.52 1.05
CA PHE A 273 -15.57 -8.94 1.03
C PHE A 273 -16.40 -8.12 2.02
N HIS A 274 -17.57 -7.71 1.57
CA HIS A 274 -18.61 -7.22 2.47
C HIS A 274 -19.10 -8.39 3.37
N PRO A 275 -19.49 -8.14 4.65
CA PRO A 275 -19.93 -9.18 5.59
C PRO A 275 -21.10 -10.05 5.12
N ASP A 276 -21.86 -9.62 4.11
CA ASP A 276 -22.94 -10.40 3.50
C ASP A 276 -22.45 -11.49 2.52
N GLY A 277 -21.16 -11.52 2.20
CA GLY A 277 -20.54 -12.44 1.25
C GLY A 277 -20.95 -12.22 -0.21
N LYS A 278 -21.68 -11.16 -0.54
CA LYS A 278 -22.28 -10.92 -1.87
C LYS A 278 -21.72 -9.70 -2.58
N ARG A 279 -20.97 -8.87 -1.87
CA ARG A 279 -20.38 -7.63 -2.39
C ARG A 279 -18.91 -7.54 -2.01
N ILE A 280 -18.16 -6.72 -2.76
CA ILE A 280 -16.74 -6.43 -2.56
C ILE A 280 -16.60 -4.92 -2.42
N ILE A 281 -15.91 -4.46 -1.37
CA ILE A 281 -15.44 -3.09 -1.26
C ILE A 281 -13.99 -3.02 -1.77
N PHE A 282 -13.62 -1.95 -2.46
CA PHE A 282 -12.30 -1.77 -3.04
C PHE A 282 -11.98 -0.29 -3.28
N ALA A 283 -10.72 0.04 -3.50
CA ALA A 283 -10.26 1.38 -3.87
C ALA A 283 -10.08 1.47 -5.40
N SER A 284 -10.48 2.58 -6.02
CA SER A 284 -10.33 2.76 -7.46
C SER A 284 -10.11 4.20 -7.90
N ASN A 285 -9.26 4.36 -8.91
CA ASN A 285 -9.10 5.62 -9.65
C ASN A 285 -9.73 5.57 -11.06
N HIS A 286 -10.63 4.63 -11.35
CA HIS A 286 -11.13 4.39 -12.71
C HIS A 286 -11.76 5.62 -13.41
N LYS A 287 -12.26 6.60 -12.65
CA LYS A 287 -12.79 7.86 -13.20
C LYS A 287 -11.72 8.75 -13.81
N ASP A 288 -10.52 8.72 -13.26
CA ASP A 288 -9.33 9.36 -13.81
C ASP A 288 -8.11 8.46 -13.52
N PRO A 289 -7.80 7.50 -14.42
CA PRO A 289 -6.70 6.57 -14.22
C PRO A 289 -5.31 7.20 -14.09
N ARG A 290 -5.19 8.49 -14.42
CA ARG A 290 -3.96 9.27 -14.24
C ARG A 290 -3.91 9.99 -12.90
N SER A 291 -5.05 10.08 -12.21
CA SER A 291 -5.14 10.70 -10.89
C SER A 291 -4.51 9.83 -9.81
N ARG A 292 -4.02 10.54 -8.79
CA ARG A 292 -3.58 9.97 -7.51
C ARG A 292 -4.75 9.78 -6.54
N ASN A 293 -5.93 10.31 -6.88
CA ASN A 293 -7.12 10.14 -6.09
C ASN A 293 -7.68 8.72 -6.29
N PHE A 294 -7.93 8.05 -5.18
CA PHE A 294 -8.66 6.79 -5.13
C PHE A 294 -9.87 6.99 -4.26
N ASP A 295 -11.00 6.53 -4.75
CA ASP A 295 -12.22 6.46 -3.96
C ASP A 295 -12.54 5.01 -3.64
N LEU A 296 -13.25 4.79 -2.54
CA LEU A 296 -13.83 3.52 -2.18
C LEU A 296 -15.08 3.27 -3.01
N TYR A 297 -15.22 2.06 -3.53
CA TYR A 297 -16.37 1.58 -4.27
C TYR A 297 -16.84 0.23 -3.71
N LEU A 298 -18.13 -0.04 -3.85
CA LEU A 298 -18.76 -1.32 -3.55
C LEU A 298 -19.35 -1.89 -4.84
N VAL A 299 -19.16 -3.19 -5.07
CA VAL A 299 -19.70 -3.89 -6.27
C VAL A 299 -20.22 -5.27 -5.89
N SER A 300 -21.24 -5.75 -6.57
CA SER A 300 -21.74 -7.13 -6.42
C SER A 300 -20.76 -8.13 -7.01
N LEU A 301 -20.80 -9.37 -6.53
CA LEU A 301 -19.91 -10.43 -7.03
C LEU A 301 -20.05 -10.69 -8.55
N ASP A 302 -21.17 -10.36 -9.18
CA ASP A 302 -21.38 -10.47 -10.63
C ASP A 302 -20.92 -9.24 -11.42
N GLY A 303 -20.30 -8.25 -10.75
CA GLY A 303 -19.85 -6.98 -11.32
C GLY A 303 -20.93 -5.89 -11.36
N SER A 304 -22.18 -6.18 -11.01
CA SER A 304 -23.28 -5.22 -11.06
C SER A 304 -23.37 -4.34 -9.80
N GLY A 305 -24.10 -3.22 -9.91
CA GLY A 305 -24.42 -2.35 -8.77
C GLY A 305 -23.21 -1.62 -8.19
N LEU A 306 -22.37 -1.04 -9.06
CA LEU A 306 -21.19 -0.29 -8.65
C LEU A 306 -21.58 1.02 -7.93
N VAL A 307 -21.25 1.12 -6.66
CA VAL A 307 -21.52 2.31 -5.85
C VAL A 307 -20.26 2.93 -5.31
N GLN A 308 -20.10 4.22 -5.58
CA GLN A 308 -19.10 5.05 -4.95
C GLN A 308 -19.46 5.29 -3.49
N VAL A 309 -18.55 4.92 -2.58
CA VAL A 309 -18.68 5.02 -1.14
C VAL A 309 -18.07 6.33 -0.64
N SER A 310 -16.84 6.66 -1.06
CA SER A 310 -16.17 7.94 -0.73
C SER A 310 -16.20 8.90 -1.91
N THR A 311 -16.15 10.21 -1.65
CA THR A 311 -16.14 11.23 -2.71
C THR A 311 -15.09 12.31 -2.52
N SER A 312 -14.10 12.09 -1.65
CA SER A 312 -13.08 13.11 -1.40
C SER A 312 -12.20 13.29 -2.63
N GLU A 313 -11.63 14.47 -2.77
CA GLU A 313 -10.59 14.74 -3.77
C GLU A 313 -9.22 14.16 -3.35
N GLU A 314 -9.14 13.67 -2.11
CA GLU A 314 -7.98 13.03 -1.52
C GLU A 314 -8.07 11.50 -1.54
N PHE A 315 -6.91 10.83 -1.53
CA PHE A 315 -6.81 9.38 -1.51
C PHE A 315 -7.59 8.75 -0.36
N ASP A 316 -8.41 7.75 -0.67
CA ASP A 316 -9.00 6.77 0.24
C ASP A 316 -8.72 5.35 -0.29
N GLY A 317 -8.26 4.44 0.58
CA GLY A 317 -7.92 3.08 0.17
C GLY A 317 -7.83 2.09 1.31
N PHE A 318 -7.49 0.85 0.97
CA PHE A 318 -7.34 -0.27 1.93
C PHE A 318 -8.55 -0.46 2.86
N PRO A 319 -9.77 -0.59 2.31
CA PRO A 319 -10.97 -0.77 3.12
C PRO A 319 -11.03 -2.18 3.74
N MET A 320 -11.47 -2.28 5.00
CA MET A 320 -11.82 -3.55 5.63
C MET A 320 -13.01 -3.38 6.57
N PHE A 321 -13.98 -4.30 6.50
CA PHE A 321 -15.07 -4.35 7.47
C PHE A 321 -14.63 -5.05 8.76
N SER A 322 -15.15 -4.61 9.90
CA SER A 322 -14.95 -5.32 11.17
C SER A 322 -15.59 -6.71 11.13
N PRO A 323 -15.12 -7.68 11.94
CA PRO A 323 -15.66 -9.04 11.96
C PRO A 323 -17.16 -9.12 12.24
N ASP A 324 -17.70 -8.19 13.05
CA ASP A 324 -19.14 -8.09 13.34
C ASP A 324 -19.93 -7.34 12.26
N GLY A 325 -19.26 -6.83 11.24
CA GLY A 325 -19.83 -6.05 10.16
C GLY A 325 -20.42 -4.71 10.59
N LYS A 326 -20.01 -4.13 11.73
CA LYS A 326 -20.54 -2.85 12.22
C LYS A 326 -19.62 -1.66 12.03
N GLN A 327 -18.39 -1.87 11.60
CA GLN A 327 -17.41 -0.81 11.34
C GLN A 327 -16.70 -1.05 10.01
N LEU A 328 -16.23 0.05 9.41
CA LEU A 328 -15.31 0.05 8.30
C LEU A 328 -14.05 0.81 8.73
N VAL A 329 -12.88 0.23 8.45
CA VAL A 329 -11.58 0.92 8.54
C VAL A 329 -11.04 1.13 7.13
N PHE A 330 -10.33 2.24 6.92
CA PHE A 330 -9.67 2.55 5.65
C PHE A 330 -8.51 3.54 5.88
N ALA A 331 -7.53 3.53 4.98
CA ALA A 331 -6.47 4.52 4.90
C ALA A 331 -6.94 5.73 4.08
N SER A 332 -6.48 6.93 4.43
CA SER A 332 -6.91 8.15 3.76
C SER A 332 -5.88 9.28 3.88
N ASN A 333 -5.96 10.33 3.07
CA ASN A 333 -5.14 11.54 3.26
C ASN A 333 -5.88 12.68 3.98
N ARG A 334 -7.20 12.58 4.10
CA ARG A 334 -8.04 13.63 4.70
C ARG A 334 -7.59 13.98 6.11
N PHE A 335 -7.51 15.26 6.44
CA PHE A 335 -7.09 15.74 7.77
C PHE A 335 -5.64 15.38 8.15
N GLY A 336 -4.79 15.05 7.18
CA GLY A 336 -3.35 14.99 7.37
C GLY A 336 -2.79 16.36 7.75
N SER A 337 -1.76 16.38 8.60
CA SER A 337 -1.09 17.63 8.97
C SER A 337 -0.16 18.11 7.86
N LEU A 338 0.34 17.17 7.05
CA LEU A 338 1.15 17.44 5.86
C LEU A 338 0.41 17.00 4.59
N PRO A 339 0.61 17.71 3.45
CA PRO A 339 0.06 17.28 2.18
C PRO A 339 0.44 15.84 1.85
N GLY A 340 -0.56 14.99 1.73
CA GLY A 340 -0.37 13.58 1.42
C GLY A 340 0.07 12.68 2.57
N GLU A 341 -0.05 13.15 3.81
CA GLU A 341 0.03 12.30 5.01
C GLU A 341 -1.12 11.29 5.03
N THR A 342 -0.78 10.01 4.92
CA THR A 342 -1.75 8.93 4.98
C THR A 342 -1.93 8.47 6.43
N GLY A 343 -3.15 8.47 6.93
CA GLY A 343 -3.52 7.95 8.26
C GLY A 343 -4.50 6.76 8.22
N VAL A 344 -5.01 6.35 9.38
CA VAL A 344 -6.07 5.34 9.52
C VAL A 344 -7.36 5.97 10.03
N ARG A 345 -8.48 5.71 9.35
CA ARG A 345 -9.83 6.19 9.71
C ARG A 345 -10.74 5.00 9.98
N ARG A 346 -11.74 5.21 10.84
CA ARG A 346 -12.87 4.29 10.98
C ARG A 346 -14.21 5.01 10.94
N LEU A 347 -15.26 4.29 10.57
CA LEU A 347 -16.64 4.77 10.64
C LEU A 347 -17.61 3.61 11.00
N PRO A 348 -18.78 3.91 11.59
CA PRO A 348 -19.88 2.95 11.68
C PRO A 348 -20.29 2.46 10.29
N HIS A 349 -20.39 1.16 10.12
CA HIS A 349 -20.77 0.55 8.85
C HIS A 349 -22.28 0.66 8.65
N VAL A 350 -22.68 1.45 7.65
CA VAL A 350 -24.07 1.64 7.22
C VAL A 350 -24.33 1.11 5.80
N LEU A 351 -23.36 0.43 5.17
CA LEU A 351 -23.48 -0.09 3.79
C LEU A 351 -24.26 -1.42 3.70
N ALA A 352 -24.98 -1.79 4.77
CA ALA A 352 -25.83 -2.97 4.82
C ALA A 352 -27.14 -2.85 4.02
N GLY A 353 -27.56 -1.62 3.67
CA GLY A 353 -28.83 -1.35 2.98
C GLY A 353 -28.79 -1.43 1.44
N ARG A 354 -29.97 -1.64 0.82
CA ARG A 354 -30.19 -1.62 -0.65
C ARG A 354 -29.89 -0.26 -1.32
N GLU A 355 -29.59 0.77 -0.55
CA GLU A 355 -29.29 2.13 -1.04
C GLU A 355 -27.95 2.24 -1.78
N ALA A 356 -27.10 1.20 -1.72
CA ALA A 356 -25.91 1.05 -2.54
C ALA A 356 -26.19 0.41 -3.91
N ALA A 357 -27.31 0.74 -4.56
CA ALA A 357 -27.59 0.33 -5.94
C ALA A 357 -27.47 1.54 -6.89
N GLY A 358 -26.30 1.70 -7.50
CA GLY A 358 -26.02 2.67 -8.56
C GLY A 358 -25.23 2.00 -9.68
N VAL A 359 -25.45 2.46 -10.92
CA VAL A 359 -24.78 2.07 -12.18
C VAL A 359 -24.67 0.56 -12.49
N ARG A 360 -25.42 0.10 -13.51
CA ARG A 360 -25.21 -1.21 -14.15
C ARG A 360 -23.87 -1.18 -14.91
N VAL A 361 -22.90 -1.97 -14.45
CA VAL A 361 -21.79 -2.41 -15.31
C VAL A 361 -22.37 -3.41 -16.31
N GLN A 362 -21.96 -3.34 -17.58
CA GLN A 362 -22.42 -4.30 -18.58
C GLN A 362 -21.91 -5.71 -18.20
N PRO A 363 -22.76 -6.75 -18.22
CA PRO A 363 -22.31 -8.12 -18.04
C PRO A 363 -21.31 -8.47 -19.15
N VAL A 364 -20.17 -9.06 -18.79
CA VAL A 364 -19.21 -9.56 -19.76
C VAL A 364 -19.81 -10.75 -20.49
N ARG A 365 -20.01 -10.63 -21.81
CA ARG A 365 -20.05 -11.80 -22.69
C ARG A 365 -18.61 -12.28 -22.87
N LEU A 366 -18.27 -13.41 -22.27
CA LEU A 366 -17.04 -14.12 -22.60
C LEU A 366 -17.10 -14.48 -24.09
N PRO A 367 -16.04 -14.24 -24.89
CA PRO A 367 -15.96 -14.86 -26.21
C PRO A 367 -15.95 -16.37 -26.00
N ALA A 368 -16.91 -17.07 -26.61
CA ALA A 368 -16.89 -18.51 -26.69
C ALA A 368 -15.56 -18.93 -27.33
N ARG A 369 -14.93 -19.99 -26.80
CA ARG A 369 -13.78 -20.61 -27.47
C ARG A 369 -14.26 -21.12 -28.83
N GLY A 370 -13.65 -20.58 -29.89
CA GLY A 370 -13.78 -21.08 -31.25
C GLY A 370 -14.65 -20.19 -32.12
N ASP A 371 -14.01 -19.28 -32.87
CA ASP A 371 -14.38 -18.98 -34.25
C ASP A 371 -13.14 -18.44 -34.96
N GLU A 372 -12.73 -19.12 -36.03
CA GLU A 372 -11.60 -18.74 -36.89
C GLU A 372 -11.86 -17.39 -37.60
N PRO A 373 -10.81 -16.62 -37.93
CA PRO A 373 -10.98 -15.36 -38.64
C PRO A 373 -11.29 -15.61 -40.13
N VAL A 374 -12.53 -15.35 -40.50
CA VAL A 374 -12.94 -15.19 -41.91
C VAL A 374 -12.32 -13.91 -42.47
N ARG A 375 -11.48 -14.06 -43.50
CA ARG A 375 -10.91 -12.96 -44.30
C ARG A 375 -12.03 -12.18 -45.01
N GLY A 376 -12.05 -10.85 -44.84
CA GLY A 376 -13.02 -9.98 -45.52
C GLY A 376 -12.55 -8.54 -45.76
N ARG A 377 -11.99 -8.32 -46.95
CA ARG A 377 -11.93 -7.11 -47.81
C ARG A 377 -11.80 -5.68 -47.21
N LEU A 378 -10.75 -5.02 -47.73
CA LEU A 378 -10.48 -3.57 -47.78
C LEU A 378 -11.68 -2.69 -48.22
N GLY A 379 -11.88 -1.59 -47.50
CA GLY A 379 -12.81 -0.51 -47.83
C GLY A 379 -12.33 0.87 -47.35
N ARG A 380 -11.67 1.59 -48.26
CA ARG A 380 -11.43 3.04 -48.41
C ARG A 380 -11.84 4.07 -47.31
N THR A 381 -10.81 4.80 -46.86
CA THR A 381 -10.68 6.28 -46.70
C THR A 381 -11.83 7.13 -46.14
N ALA A 382 -11.57 7.81 -45.01
CA ALA A 382 -12.16 9.11 -44.68
C ALA A 382 -11.13 10.05 -44.02
N ARG A 383 -11.28 11.34 -44.35
CA ARG A 383 -10.32 12.44 -44.22
C ARG A 383 -10.04 12.90 -42.78
N VAL A 384 -8.79 13.29 -42.54
CA VAL A 384 -8.31 14.01 -41.35
C VAL A 384 -8.60 15.51 -41.50
N GLY A 385 -9.42 16.05 -40.60
CA GLY A 385 -9.56 17.49 -40.37
C GLY A 385 -8.62 17.94 -39.26
N LYS A 386 -7.69 18.85 -39.56
CA LYS A 386 -6.83 19.52 -38.57
C LYS A 386 -7.61 20.65 -37.90
N SER A 387 -7.72 20.63 -36.56
CA SER A 387 -8.03 21.84 -35.78
C SER A 387 -6.90 22.12 -34.80
N SER A 388 -6.27 23.27 -34.98
CA SER A 388 -5.23 23.81 -34.13
C SER A 388 -5.82 24.46 -32.88
N THR A 389 -5.31 24.13 -31.70
CA THR A 389 -5.47 24.94 -30.49
C THR A 389 -4.17 24.99 -29.72
N ARG A 390 -3.76 26.22 -29.41
CA ARG A 390 -2.54 26.65 -28.73
C ARG A 390 -2.42 25.99 -27.35
N GLY A 391 -1.35 25.22 -27.14
CA GLY A 391 -0.95 24.69 -25.85
C GLY A 391 -0.13 25.72 -25.08
N ARG A 392 -0.70 26.20 -23.98
CA ARG A 392 -0.03 27.01 -22.96
C ARG A 392 0.94 26.07 -22.21
N SER A 393 2.22 26.44 -22.17
CA SER A 393 3.23 25.74 -21.38
C SER A 393 2.90 25.88 -19.89
N SER A 394 2.49 24.80 -19.24
CA SER A 394 2.57 24.68 -17.79
C SER A 394 3.57 23.58 -17.44
N ARG A 395 4.39 23.92 -16.44
CA ARG A 395 5.58 23.21 -15.98
C ARG A 395 5.23 21.78 -15.57
N ARG A 396 6.05 20.84 -16.03
CA ARG A 396 6.14 19.46 -15.54
C ARG A 396 6.84 19.47 -14.18
N GLU A 397 6.14 19.15 -13.09
CA GLU A 397 6.77 18.75 -11.82
C GLU A 397 5.95 17.66 -11.10
N SER A 398 6.59 16.48 -10.98
CA SER A 398 6.45 15.32 -10.07
C SER A 398 5.09 14.66 -9.77
N PHE A 399 4.99 13.35 -10.07
CA PHE A 399 3.74 12.60 -10.30
C PHE A 399 3.56 11.31 -9.45
N THR A 400 4.38 11.01 -8.43
CA THR A 400 4.74 9.58 -8.19
C THR A 400 4.53 8.93 -6.80
N GLN A 401 3.85 9.54 -5.81
CA GLN A 401 4.21 9.20 -4.41
C GLN A 401 3.23 8.38 -3.53
N GLN A 402 1.91 8.31 -3.75
CA GLN A 402 0.98 7.93 -2.66
C GLN A 402 0.57 6.46 -2.51
N VAL A 403 0.17 5.75 -3.57
CA VAL A 403 -0.10 4.30 -3.45
C VAL A 403 1.22 3.54 -3.23
N ALA A 404 2.34 4.15 -3.57
CA ALA A 404 3.68 3.61 -3.37
C ALA A 404 3.98 3.45 -1.87
N GLY A 405 3.71 4.47 -1.04
CA GLY A 405 3.93 4.42 0.42
C GLY A 405 3.06 3.41 1.16
N ALA A 406 1.93 3.01 0.57
CA ALA A 406 1.03 2.02 1.13
C ALA A 406 1.28 0.59 0.62
N VAL A 407 2.14 0.43 -0.38
CA VAL A 407 2.57 -0.85 -0.97
C VAL A 407 4.11 -0.93 -0.96
N GLY A 408 4.74 -0.25 0.00
CA GLY A 408 6.17 -0.41 0.27
C GLY A 408 7.16 0.45 -0.53
N VAL A 409 6.90 1.71 -0.84
CA VAL A 409 7.91 2.64 -1.40
C VAL A 409 8.05 3.87 -0.51
N GLY A 410 9.24 4.06 0.07
CA GLY A 410 9.55 5.20 0.95
C GLY A 410 9.37 6.56 0.28
N MET A 411 8.92 7.57 1.04
CA MET A 411 8.83 8.96 0.58
C MET A 411 10.00 9.80 1.12
N ASP A 412 10.63 10.60 0.26
CA ASP A 412 11.45 11.75 0.66
C ASP A 412 10.60 13.03 0.64
N GLN A 413 10.72 13.83 1.70
CA GLN A 413 10.28 15.22 1.73
C GLN A 413 11.41 16.13 1.21
N VAL A 414 11.15 16.91 0.16
CA VAL A 414 12.04 18.00 -0.24
C VAL A 414 11.60 19.29 0.47
N PRO A 415 12.47 19.96 1.24
CA PRO A 415 12.11 21.24 1.87
C PRO A 415 12.09 22.35 0.81
N ARG A 416 10.95 23.04 0.65
CA ARG A 416 10.86 24.25 -0.17
C ARG A 416 11.29 25.47 0.65
N GLY A 417 12.47 25.99 0.36
CA GLY A 417 12.89 27.34 0.74
C GLY A 417 11.95 28.39 0.13
N GLY A 418 11.59 29.39 0.94
CA GLY A 418 10.65 30.44 0.58
C GLY A 418 11.14 31.37 -0.52
N ALA A 419 10.22 31.77 -1.39
CA ALA A 419 10.42 32.87 -2.34
C ALA A 419 10.06 34.20 -1.66
N GLY A 420 11.01 35.13 -1.63
CA GLY A 420 10.82 36.53 -1.27
C GLY A 420 11.19 37.42 -2.45
N HIS A 421 10.26 38.31 -2.79
CA HIS A 421 10.27 39.20 -3.95
C HIS A 421 11.41 40.24 -3.99
N LEU A 422 11.74 40.60 -5.24
CA LEU A 422 12.53 41.73 -5.72
C LEU A 422 11.95 43.10 -5.32
N VAL A 423 12.76 43.99 -4.71
CA VAL A 423 12.59 45.47 -4.76
C VAL A 423 13.98 46.12 -4.89
N LEU A 424 13.99 47.24 -5.61
CA LEU A 424 15.05 47.95 -6.32
C LEU A 424 15.82 48.98 -5.48
N LEU A 425 17.03 49.34 -5.98
CA LEU A 425 17.87 50.56 -5.75
C LEU A 425 18.91 50.55 -4.62
N ALA A 426 20.22 50.56 -4.97
CA ALA A 426 21.03 51.78 -5.05
C ALA A 426 22.54 51.51 -5.34
N ARG A 427 23.03 52.13 -6.42
CA ARG A 427 24.35 52.74 -6.70
C ARG A 427 25.68 52.10 -6.21
N SER A 428 26.52 51.75 -7.18
CA SER A 428 28.01 51.74 -7.19
C SER A 428 28.62 53.14 -6.88
N PRO A 429 29.95 53.39 -6.72
CA PRO A 429 31.09 52.59 -7.25
C PRO A 429 32.44 52.58 -6.47
N GLY A 430 33.40 51.82 -7.03
CA GLY A 430 34.85 51.98 -6.84
C GLY A 430 35.47 50.88 -5.96
N GLY A 431 36.56 50.22 -6.31
CA GLY A 431 37.52 50.32 -7.40
C GLY A 431 38.72 49.42 -7.05
N GLY A 432 39.57 49.08 -8.04
CA GLY A 432 40.93 48.61 -7.80
C GLY A 432 41.21 47.11 -7.92
N VAL A 433 41.66 46.70 -9.10
CA VAL A 433 42.70 45.66 -9.35
C VAL A 433 44.01 46.47 -9.56
N PRO A 434 45.27 45.98 -9.49
CA PRO A 434 45.73 44.60 -9.70
C PRO A 434 47.01 44.15 -8.93
N HIS A 435 47.56 43.01 -9.38
CA HIS A 435 48.90 42.40 -9.16
C HIS A 435 48.92 41.14 -8.27
N SER A 436 49.76 40.12 -8.48
CA SER A 436 50.27 39.40 -9.67
C SER A 436 51.26 38.34 -9.12
N VAL A 437 51.22 37.11 -9.66
CA VAL A 437 52.35 36.16 -9.86
C VAL A 437 52.92 35.37 -8.65
N GLY A 438 53.09 34.05 -8.87
CA GLY A 438 54.09 33.19 -8.22
C GLY A 438 53.58 31.78 -7.82
N GLN A 439 53.46 30.78 -8.70
CA GLN A 439 54.44 29.74 -9.13
C GLN A 439 54.73 28.56 -8.16
N HIS A 440 54.75 27.35 -8.75
CA HIS A 440 55.28 26.02 -8.30
C HIS A 440 54.47 25.21 -7.25
N GLY A 441 54.33 23.88 -7.30
CA GLY A 441 54.78 22.75 -8.15
C GLY A 441 54.03 21.47 -7.66
N GLU A 442 53.54 20.60 -8.54
CA GLU A 442 54.10 19.30 -8.97
C GLU A 442 53.97 18.08 -8.01
N HIS A 443 53.56 16.94 -8.63
CA HIS A 443 53.60 15.51 -8.23
C HIS A 443 52.57 14.98 -7.19
N ALA A 444 51.75 13.93 -7.39
CA ALA A 444 51.69 12.69 -8.21
C ALA A 444 51.96 11.41 -7.38
N ALA A 445 51.08 10.40 -7.61
CA ALA A 445 51.22 8.94 -7.40
C ALA A 445 51.18 8.47 -5.93
N ASP A 446 50.71 7.29 -5.52
CA ASP A 446 50.41 5.97 -6.13
C ASP A 446 49.78 5.14 -4.94
N ARG A 447 48.92 4.12 -5.05
CA ARG A 447 48.77 2.99 -5.98
C ARG A 447 47.33 2.48 -6.00
#